data_AF-A0A7C2KSN7-F1
#
_entry.id   AF-A0A7C2KSN7-F1
#
_cell.length_a   1.000
_cell.length_b   1.000
_cell.length_c   1.000
_cell.angle_alpha   90.00
_cell.angle_beta   90.00
_cell.angle_gamma   90.00
#
_symmetry.space_group_name_H-M   'P 1'
#
loop_
_entity.id
_entity.type
_entity.pdbx_description
1 polymer ?
#
loop_
_entity_poly.entity_id
_entity_poly.type
_entity_poly.pdbx_seq_one_letter_code
_entity_poly.pdbx_strand_id
1 'polypeptide(L)'
;MEKLTIKAYAKRHKISIFNVMKMVREGSVKSETVLEDGKEVIYILEDQAQKESTKSQITQCDQTPLSLENEIEALKKEVATLRKELEALKRSYK
;
A
#
# COMPACT_ATOMS: atom_id res chain seq x y z
N MET A 1 -20.19 -3.77 -5.75
CA MET A 1 -19.17 -2.70 -5.82
C MET A 1 -19.84 -1.36 -5.64
N GLU A 2 -19.47 -0.64 -4.58
CA GLU A 2 -20.00 0.69 -4.28
C GLU A 2 -19.05 1.74 -4.90
N LYS A 3 -19.58 2.65 -5.73
CA LYS A 3 -18.82 3.79 -6.28
C LYS A 3 -18.89 4.95 -5.29
N LEU A 4 -17.75 5.36 -4.75
CA LEU A 4 -17.64 6.45 -3.78
C LEU A 4 -16.85 7.61 -4.39
N THR A 5 -17.29 8.85 -4.17
CA THR A 5 -16.43 10.00 -4.47
C THR A 5 -15.25 10.03 -3.50
N ILE A 6 -14.15 10.68 -3.88
CA ILE A 6 -12.99 10.90 -3.00
C ILE A 6 -13.42 11.45 -1.63
N LYS A 7 -14.38 12.39 -1.61
CA LYS A 7 -14.91 12.99 -0.37
C LYS A 7 -15.69 11.98 0.48
N ALA A 8 -16.52 11.14 -0.13
CA ALA A 8 -17.29 10.13 0.57
C ALA A 8 -16.38 9.05 1.17
N TYR A 9 -15.37 8.63 0.40
CA TYR A 9 -14.35 7.68 0.85
C TYR A 9 -13.53 8.23 2.03
N ALA A 10 -13.06 9.48 1.92
CA ALA A 10 -12.35 10.17 2.99
C ALA A 10 -13.15 10.20 4.31
N LYS A 11 -14.43 10.57 4.24
CA LYS A 11 -15.32 10.62 5.40
C LYS A 11 -15.55 9.24 6.02
N ARG A 12 -15.73 8.21 5.19
CA ARG A 12 -16.02 6.82 5.61
C ARG A 12 -14.83 6.19 6.34
N HIS A 13 -13.62 6.40 5.83
CA HIS A 13 -12.38 5.86 6.39
C HIS A 13 -11.69 6.77 7.41
N LYS A 14 -12.27 7.95 7.67
CA LYS A 14 -11.68 8.99 8.55
C LYS A 14 -10.26 9.37 8.14
N ILE A 15 -10.03 9.46 6.83
CA ILE A 15 -8.75 9.84 6.23
C ILE A 15 -8.87 11.16 5.50
N SER A 16 -7.75 11.90 5.42
CA SER A 16 -7.70 13.15 4.67
C SER A 16 -7.94 12.88 3.18
N ILE A 17 -8.67 13.80 2.53
CA ILE A 17 -8.85 13.82 1.06
C ILE A 17 -7.49 13.78 0.35
N PHE A 18 -6.47 14.41 0.92
CA PHE A 18 -5.11 14.39 0.37
C PHE A 18 -4.52 12.98 0.35
N ASN A 19 -4.69 12.22 1.44
CA ASN A 19 -4.20 10.85 1.54
C ASN A 19 -4.97 9.93 0.60
N VAL A 20 -6.28 10.14 0.45
CA VAL A 20 -7.08 9.43 -0.56
C VAL A 20 -6.56 9.70 -1.97
N MET A 21 -6.24 10.96 -2.30
CA MET A 21 -5.68 11.34 -3.59
C MET A 21 -4.32 10.68 -3.83
N LYS A 22 -3.48 10.60 -2.78
CA LYS A 22 -2.19 9.91 -2.81
C LYS A 22 -2.37 8.42 -3.10
N MET A 23 -3.28 7.74 -2.38
CA MET A 23 -3.60 6.33 -2.60
C MET A 23 -4.13 6.04 -4.01
N VAL A 24 -4.92 6.95 -4.58
CA VAL A 24 -5.41 6.86 -5.96
C VAL A 24 -4.26 6.96 -6.96
N ARG A 25 -3.34 7.93 -6.77
CA ARG A 25 -2.15 8.10 -7.63
C ARG A 25 -1.19 6.91 -7.53
N GLU A 26 -1.06 6.34 -6.34
CA GLU A 26 -0.21 5.18 -6.05
C GLU A 26 -0.86 3.85 -6.48
N GLY A 27 -2.13 3.88 -6.93
CA GLY A 27 -2.88 2.68 -7.32
C GLY A 27 -3.24 1.76 -6.15
N SER A 28 -3.10 2.22 -4.90
CA SER A 28 -3.41 1.44 -3.70
C SER A 28 -4.91 1.21 -3.50
N VAL A 29 -5.75 2.06 -4.10
CA VAL A 29 -7.21 1.89 -4.15
C VAL A 29 -7.68 1.78 -5.59
N LYS A 30 -8.66 0.91 -5.85
CA LYS A 30 -9.27 0.81 -7.18
C LYS A 30 -10.10 2.06 -7.43
N SER A 31 -9.78 2.79 -8.49
CA SER A 31 -10.50 3.99 -8.89
C SER A 31 -10.84 3.97 -10.38
N GLU A 32 -11.93 4.63 -10.72
CA GLU A 32 -12.44 4.81 -12.07
C GLU A 32 -12.57 6.31 -12.32
N THR A 33 -11.88 6.82 -13.33
CA THR A 33 -12.02 8.21 -13.78
C THR A 33 -13.12 8.26 -14.82
N VAL A 34 -14.17 9.01 -14.53
CA VAL A 34 -15.32 9.19 -15.42
C VAL A 34 -15.39 10.66 -15.81
N LEU A 35 -15.69 10.91 -17.08
CA LEU A 35 -15.83 12.26 -17.64
C LEU A 35 -17.31 12.62 -17.64
N GLU A 36 -17.75 13.34 -16.60
CA GLU A 36 -19.12 13.85 -16.46
C GLU A 36 -19.12 15.37 -16.64
N ASP A 37 -20.01 15.90 -17.49
CA ASP A 37 -20.16 17.35 -17.75
C ASP A 37 -18.86 18.08 -18.12
N GLY A 38 -17.97 17.42 -18.86
CA GLY A 38 -16.66 17.98 -19.25
C GLY A 38 -15.66 18.13 -18.10
N LYS A 39 -15.95 17.55 -16.93
CA LYS A 39 -15.07 17.51 -15.76
C LYS A 39 -14.67 16.06 -15.45
N GLU A 40 -13.40 15.86 -15.18
CA GLU A 40 -12.89 14.56 -14.74
C GLU A 40 -13.25 14.34 -13.26
N VAL A 41 -14.09 13.34 -13.01
CA VAL A 41 -14.49 12.94 -11.67
C VAL A 41 -13.94 11.54 -11.38
N ILE A 42 -13.20 11.43 -10.28
CA ILE A 42 -12.61 10.17 -9.86
C ILE A 42 -13.50 9.52 -8.81
N TYR A 43 -13.94 8.30 -9.10
CA TYR A 43 -14.70 7.45 -8.19
C TYR A 43 -13.82 6.31 -7.68
N ILE A 44 -13.96 5.97 -6.41
CA ILE A 44 -13.26 4.87 -5.74
C ILE A 44 -14.23 3.70 -5.63
N LEU A 45 -13.79 2.53 -6.07
CA LEU A 45 -14.55 1.29 -6.09
C LEU A 45 -14.24 0.50 -4.82
N GLU A 46 -15.19 0.44 -3.89
CA GLU A 46 -15.04 -0.30 -2.63
C GLU A 46 -15.89 -1.58 -2.61
N ASP A 47 -15.27 -2.68 -2.18
CA ASP A 47 -15.97 -3.89 -1.76
C ASP A 47 -16.12 -3.89 -0.23
N GLN A 48 -17.35 -4.11 0.24
CA GLN A 48 -17.72 -3.95 1.66
C GLN A 48 -17.03 -4.92 2.64
N ALA A 49 -16.24 -5.88 2.14
CA ALA A 49 -15.55 -6.89 2.93
C ALA A 49 -14.23 -6.42 3.57
N GLN A 50 -13.67 -5.27 3.17
CA GLN A 50 -12.36 -4.76 3.65
C GLN A 50 -12.48 -3.58 4.63
N LYS A 51 -13.48 -3.58 5.52
CA LYS A 51 -13.72 -2.46 6.46
C LYS A 51 -12.68 -2.35 7.60
N GLU A 52 -11.85 -3.37 7.83
CA GLU A 52 -10.95 -3.43 9.01
C GLU A 52 -9.47 -3.25 8.69
N SER A 53 -9.06 -3.40 7.42
CA SER A 53 -7.64 -3.43 7.02
C SER A 53 -7.02 -2.08 6.65
N THR A 54 -7.81 -1.02 6.45
CA THR A 54 -7.30 0.26 5.92
C THR A 54 -6.55 1.11 6.96
N LYS A 55 -6.84 0.96 8.27
CA LYS A 55 -6.13 1.71 9.32
C LYS A 55 -4.62 1.41 9.33
N SER A 56 -4.25 0.17 9.07
CA SER A 56 -2.85 -0.26 9.08
C SER A 56 -2.07 0.30 7.88
N GLN A 57 -2.71 0.43 6.70
CA GLN A 57 -2.05 0.94 5.49
C GLN A 57 -1.79 2.45 5.51
N ILE A 58 -2.62 3.25 6.19
CA ILE A 58 -2.43 4.71 6.27
C ILE A 58 -1.14 5.06 7.01
N THR A 59 -0.76 4.24 8.00
CA THR A 59 0.51 4.38 8.74
C THR A 59 1.73 4.10 7.85
N GLN A 60 1.58 3.33 6.76
CA GLN A 60 2.69 3.01 5.84
C GLN A 60 2.91 4.09 4.79
N CYS A 61 1.90 4.89 4.44
CA CYS A 61 2.05 5.96 3.44
C CYS A 61 2.92 7.15 3.92
N ASP A 62 3.13 7.30 5.23
CA ASP A 62 4.01 8.33 5.82
C ASP A 62 5.42 7.82 6.12
N GLN A 63 5.72 6.56 5.78
CA GLN A 63 7.09 6.05 5.85
C GLN A 63 7.88 6.60 4.65
N THR A 64 8.63 7.65 4.96
CA THR A 64 9.66 8.29 4.14
C THR A 64 10.52 7.28 3.36
N PRO A 65 11.18 7.69 2.25
CA PRO A 65 12.09 6.82 1.49
C PRO A 65 13.19 6.15 2.34
N LEU A 66 13.50 6.72 3.51
CA LEU A 66 14.42 6.14 4.50
C LEU A 66 13.94 4.78 5.06
N SER A 67 12.63 4.54 5.14
CA SER A 67 12.09 3.28 5.67
C SER A 67 12.30 2.11 4.72
N LEU A 68 12.11 2.35 3.41
CA LEU A 68 12.30 1.32 2.38
C LEU A 68 13.78 0.97 2.21
N GLU A 69 14.68 1.96 2.26
CA GLU A 69 16.12 1.71 2.21
C GLU A 69 16.60 0.88 3.42
N ASN A 70 16.10 1.19 4.61
CA ASN A 70 16.38 0.43 5.83
C ASN A 70 15.84 -1.01 5.75
N GLU A 71 14.64 -1.20 5.20
CA GLU A 71 14.04 -2.52 5.00
C GLU A 71 14.80 -3.34 3.96
N ILE A 72 15.24 -2.70 2.85
CA ILE A 72 16.13 -3.32 1.86
C ILE A 72 17.46 -3.73 2.49
N GLU A 73 18.04 -2.90 3.36
CA GLU A 73 19.29 -3.24 4.03
C GLU A 73 19.12 -4.40 5.03
N ALA A 74 18.01 -4.42 5.78
CA ALA A 74 17.66 -5.51 6.68
C ALA A 74 17.47 -6.84 5.93
N LEU A 75 16.69 -6.81 4.84
CA LEU A 75 16.47 -7.98 3.98
C LEU A 75 17.77 -8.49 3.35
N LYS A 76 18.68 -7.59 2.91
CA LYS A 76 19.99 -7.98 2.39
C LYS A 76 20.85 -8.69 3.44
N LYS A 77 20.82 -8.21 4.69
CA LYS A 77 21.54 -8.86 5.81
C LYS A 77 20.99 -10.25 6.09
N GLU A 78 19.66 -10.39 6.10
CA GLU A 78 18.98 -11.68 6.34
C GLU A 78 19.28 -12.69 5.23
N VAL A 79 19.26 -12.26 3.96
CA VAL A 79 19.66 -13.13 2.84
C VAL A 79 21.13 -13.56 2.96
N ALA A 80 22.01 -12.67 3.45
CA ALA A 80 23.42 -13.01 3.65
C ALA A 80 23.62 -14.03 4.78
N THR A 81 22.88 -13.92 5.90
CA THR A 81 22.93 -14.92 6.98
C THR A 81 22.38 -16.26 6.52
N LEU A 82 21.22 -16.28 5.86
CA LEU A 82 20.61 -17.51 5.34
C LEU A 82 21.52 -18.21 4.32
N ARG A 83 22.24 -17.46 3.48
CA ARG A 83 23.24 -18.04 2.56
C ARG A 83 24.41 -18.68 3.29
N LYS A 84 24.91 -18.06 4.36
CA LYS A 84 25.99 -18.63 5.19
C LYS A 84 25.53 -19.90 5.90
N GLU A 85 24.31 -19.90 6.44
CA GLU A 85 23.71 -21.08 7.07
C GLU A 85 23.53 -22.21 6.06
N LEU A 86 23.04 -21.92 4.85
CA LEU A 86 22.93 -22.91 3.77
C LEU A 86 24.29 -23.46 3.35
N GLU A 87 25.34 -22.64 3.31
CA GLU A 87 26.69 -23.16 3.04
C GLU A 87 27.22 -24.04 4.17
N ALA A 88 27.03 -23.64 5.43
CA ALA A 88 27.41 -24.43 6.59
C ALA A 88 26.69 -25.78 6.60
N LEU A 89 25.38 -25.76 6.32
CA LEU A 89 24.57 -26.96 6.21
C LEU A 89 25.00 -27.83 5.03
N LYS A 90 25.26 -27.25 3.85
CA LYS A 90 25.80 -28.01 2.71
C LYS A 90 27.14 -28.65 3.01
N ARG A 91 27.97 -28.03 3.84
CA ARG A 91 29.25 -28.62 4.29
C ARG A 91 29.06 -29.73 5.32
N SER A 92 27.99 -29.70 6.12
CA SER A 92 27.70 -30.78 7.08
C SER A 92 27.04 -32.01 6.44
N TYR A 93 26.45 -31.85 5.25
CA TYR A 93 25.86 -32.94 4.47
C TYR A 93 26.80 -33.54 3.42
N LYS A 94 28.06 -33.10 3.36
CA LYS A 94 29.08 -33.56 2.42
C LYS A 94 30.20 -34.27 3.16
#